data_AF-A0A0G1EMD1-F1
#
_entry.id   AF-A0A0G1EMD1-F1
#
_cell.length_a   1.000
_cell.length_b   1.000
_cell.length_c   1.000
_cell.angle_alpha   90.00
_cell.angle_beta   90.00
_cell.angle_gamma   90.00
#
_symmetry.space_group_name_H-M   'P 1'
#
loop_
_entity.id
_entity.type
_entity.pdbx_description
1 polymer ?
#
loop_
_entity_poly.entity_id
_entity_poly.type
_entity_poly.pdbx_seq_one_letter_code
_entity_poly.pdbx_strand_id
1 'polypeptide(L)'
;MEMDLTRKGCNKFVTITRMAGNLLYLSDSYQKSVKTKILAVTQKGKQTFVMLEQTVFYPEGGGQPSDQGLIAGSNGKLKVTHCRLVSGNVVHEGMLKGTFTEHEEVTAQIDWTLRFDHMRWHSARHLLHEVVTQAIPGLVPVKGEHGTHAYIEYQGIINPKLKNRLETETNMLVAEDRQFATEFVTIDELKERVAWVPEKLRKNKPLRILTIAGFAPTPDGGTQVKSSGEVGPVRVTAIESAGELTRIYYAIDPLPEPVKKTTRSTENVNTQSMTLNSFRTLLIDIENELFEKISKRAVHELEALQVEYFGSHGQATELIKELRNLPDFERKAAGQLVNEFKSSIQEAFIRRRESQTPVNSQWFDVSLPGIKPPQGHLHIVSQAIMEITEIFSRIGFTRVRHKEVDWDEYAFEKLNMPAHHPARDEWETFFIEQPTTNDQRRTTKKIVLTPHTSNGQVREMEKGKLPIRMINIAKCYRRQSDVSHVPMFHQFEGLYIDYHVSIGNLKGVFDFFVQNFYGEKRKTRLRPYHFQFTEPSFEVDINCGICLGKGCKLCKSGWLELGGAGMVHPNVLKAGKINPDEYNGFAFGWGAERTYMMKSGTQLDDIRLLYNNDLRFLEQF
;
A
#
# COMPACT_ATOMS: atom_id res chain seq x y z
N MET A 1 -2.52 -13.24 29.89
CA MET A 1 -1.21 -13.29 29.23
C MET A 1 -0.27 -12.47 30.08
N GLU A 2 0.41 -13.10 31.04
CA GLU A 2 1.52 -12.46 31.75
C GLU A 2 2.65 -12.31 30.74
N MET A 3 2.93 -11.07 30.32
CA MET A 3 4.07 -10.76 29.49
C MET A 3 5.33 -10.68 30.36
N ASP A 4 6.32 -11.44 29.94
CA ASP A 4 7.68 -11.56 30.45
C ASP A 4 8.30 -10.24 30.94
N LEU A 5 8.50 -10.14 32.25
CA LEU A 5 8.98 -8.95 32.98
C LEU A 5 10.50 -8.75 32.91
N THR A 6 11.24 -9.54 32.12
CA THR A 6 12.71 -9.56 32.21
C THR A 6 13.45 -8.66 31.21
N ARG A 7 12.76 -7.98 30.28
CA ARG A 7 13.41 -7.06 29.34
C ARG A 7 13.01 -5.61 29.59
N LYS A 8 13.98 -4.83 30.11
CA LYS A 8 14.09 -3.36 30.21
C LYS A 8 13.78 -2.74 31.60
N GLY A 9 14.76 -2.79 32.52
CA GLY A 9 14.99 -1.74 33.53
C GLY A 9 13.95 -1.51 34.63
N CYS A 10 13.02 -2.45 34.85
CA CYS A 10 11.86 -2.29 35.75
C CYS A 10 12.01 -3.00 37.10
N ASN A 11 13.22 -3.44 37.50
CA ASN A 11 13.40 -4.28 38.70
C ASN A 11 12.98 -3.60 40.02
N LYS A 12 12.98 -2.26 40.10
CA LYS A 12 12.57 -1.51 41.31
C LYS A 12 11.04 -1.51 41.53
N PHE A 13 10.24 -1.74 40.48
CA PHE A 13 8.78 -1.74 40.56
C PHE A 13 8.17 -3.11 40.85
N VAL A 14 8.97 -4.18 40.79
CA VAL A 14 8.53 -5.56 41.10
C VAL A 14 8.23 -5.72 42.61
N THR A 15 8.94 -4.97 43.46
CA THR A 15 8.83 -5.05 44.93
C THR A 15 7.63 -4.29 45.51
N ILE A 16 7.00 -3.40 44.74
CA ILE A 16 5.81 -2.63 45.16
C ILE A 16 4.55 -3.43 44.81
N THR A 17 4.39 -4.60 45.42
CA THR A 17 3.33 -5.57 45.06
C THR A 17 2.03 -5.37 45.86
N ARG A 18 1.92 -4.33 46.70
CA ARG A 18 0.84 -4.23 47.71
C ARG A 18 -0.11 -3.04 47.64
N MET A 19 0.06 -2.08 46.73
CA MET A 19 -0.92 -0.99 46.57
C MET A 19 -1.31 -0.89 45.10
N ALA A 20 -2.58 -1.17 44.79
CA ALA A 20 -3.18 -0.82 43.50
C ALA A 20 -3.63 0.63 43.59
N GLY A 21 -2.96 1.52 42.86
CA GLY A 21 -3.33 2.94 42.80
C GLY A 21 -4.77 3.10 42.31
N ASN A 22 -5.44 4.15 42.78
CA ASN A 22 -6.83 4.40 42.43
C ASN A 22 -6.94 4.85 40.96
N LEU A 23 -7.68 4.09 40.16
CA LEU A 23 -7.81 4.29 38.71
C LEU A 23 -9.06 5.13 38.40
N LEU A 24 -8.93 6.45 38.53
CA LEU A 24 -10.06 7.38 38.45
C LEU A 24 -10.74 7.40 37.09
N TYR A 25 -10.02 7.08 36.01
CA TYR A 25 -10.59 6.98 34.66
C TYR A 25 -11.66 5.89 34.53
N LEU A 26 -11.68 4.88 35.42
CA LEU A 26 -12.72 3.85 35.41
C LEU A 26 -14.06 4.38 35.95
N SER A 27 -14.01 5.31 36.90
CA SER A 27 -15.21 5.92 37.50
C SER A 27 -15.67 7.17 36.76
N ASP A 28 -14.73 7.97 36.24
CA ASP A 28 -15.04 9.20 35.50
C ASP A 28 -14.05 9.43 34.34
N SER A 29 -14.51 9.12 33.13
CA SER A 29 -13.74 9.34 31.89
C SER A 29 -13.47 10.83 31.60
N TYR A 30 -14.24 11.75 32.18
CA TYR A 30 -14.16 13.20 31.95
C TYR A 30 -13.26 13.92 32.95
N GLN A 31 -12.76 13.23 33.98
CA GLN A 31 -11.85 13.83 34.94
C GLN A 31 -10.50 14.15 34.28
N LYS A 32 -10.24 15.44 34.06
CA LYS A 32 -9.06 15.92 33.30
C LYS A 32 -7.78 16.02 34.12
N SER A 33 -7.90 16.09 35.44
CA SER A 33 -6.76 16.25 36.33
C SER A 33 -7.04 15.73 37.74
N VAL A 34 -5.97 15.39 38.46
CA VAL A 34 -6.00 15.01 39.87
C VAL A 34 -4.75 15.50 40.59
N LYS A 35 -4.90 15.95 41.84
CA LYS A 35 -3.78 16.13 42.77
C LYS A 35 -3.53 14.80 43.47
N THR A 36 -2.32 14.29 43.40
CA THR A 36 -1.95 12.95 43.88
C THR A 36 -0.50 12.93 44.35
N LYS A 37 -0.08 11.85 45.00
CA LYS A 37 1.32 11.63 45.39
C LYS A 37 2.04 10.67 44.45
N ILE A 38 3.35 10.85 44.32
CA ILE A 38 4.23 9.89 43.66
C ILE A 38 4.46 8.69 44.58
N LEU A 39 4.08 7.49 44.14
CA LEU A 39 4.39 6.26 44.86
C LEU A 39 5.82 5.78 44.60
N ALA A 40 6.27 5.91 43.35
CA ALA A 40 7.61 5.49 42.95
C ALA A 40 8.04 6.24 41.69
N VAL A 41 9.33 6.55 41.62
CA VAL A 41 9.97 7.15 40.45
C VAL A 41 11.28 6.44 40.16
N THR A 42 11.53 6.13 38.88
CA THR A 42 12.83 5.65 38.41
C THR A 42 13.16 6.27 37.07
N GLN A 43 14.44 6.33 36.74
CA GLN A 43 14.93 6.90 35.50
C GLN A 43 15.87 5.92 34.80
N LYS A 44 15.71 5.78 33.49
CA LYS A 44 16.60 5.01 32.61
C LYS A 44 17.01 5.87 31.43
N GLY A 45 18.24 6.38 31.47
CA GLY A 45 18.71 7.36 30.51
C GLY A 45 17.87 8.65 30.59
N LYS A 46 17.28 9.07 29.47
CA LYS A 46 16.40 10.26 29.40
C LYS A 46 14.93 9.97 29.72
N GLN A 47 14.56 8.70 29.89
CA GLN A 47 13.18 8.30 30.17
C GLN A 47 12.96 8.15 31.67
N THR A 48 11.89 8.76 32.17
CA THR A 48 11.45 8.66 33.56
C THR A 48 10.14 7.90 33.62
N PHE A 49 10.01 7.03 34.62
CA PHE A 49 8.83 6.21 34.90
C PHE A 49 8.30 6.60 36.27
N VAL A 50 7.02 6.96 36.35
CA VAL A 50 6.36 7.43 37.58
C VAL A 50 5.11 6.59 37.84
N MET A 51 4.98 6.09 39.07
CA MET A 51 3.73 5.53 39.59
C MET A 51 3.08 6.54 40.53
N LEU A 52 1.76 6.69 40.42
CA LEU A 52 0.98 7.63 41.23
C LEU A 52 0.01 6.87 42.13
N GLU A 53 -0.32 7.46 43.28
CA GLU A 53 -1.29 6.91 44.22
C GLU A 53 -2.69 6.85 43.61
N GLN A 54 -3.06 7.86 42.83
CA GLN A 54 -4.28 7.90 42.02
C GLN A 54 -3.94 8.48 40.65
N THR A 55 -4.62 8.04 39.59
CA THR A 55 -4.40 8.59 38.26
C THR A 55 -5.67 8.70 37.43
N VAL A 56 -5.73 9.78 36.64
CA VAL A 56 -6.72 10.00 35.57
C VAL A 56 -6.25 9.45 34.22
N PHE A 57 -4.99 9.01 34.10
CA PHE A 57 -4.42 8.52 32.85
C PHE A 57 -4.88 7.08 32.57
N TYR A 58 -5.49 6.89 31.40
CA TYR A 58 -5.83 5.59 30.87
C TYR A 58 -4.55 4.90 30.34
N PRO A 59 -4.21 3.69 30.82
CA PRO A 59 -3.13 2.89 30.24
C PRO A 59 -3.59 2.26 28.93
N GLU A 60 -2.68 2.01 28.00
CA GLU A 60 -3.01 1.27 26.77
C GLU A 60 -3.73 -0.06 27.07
N GLY A 61 -4.82 -0.33 26.37
CA GLY A 61 -5.62 -1.54 26.58
C GLY A 61 -6.86 -1.62 25.69
N GLY A 62 -7.34 -2.83 25.39
CA GLY A 62 -8.56 -3.06 24.61
C GLY A 62 -8.54 -2.46 23.20
N GLY A 63 -7.34 -2.21 22.66
CA GLY A 63 -7.12 -1.50 21.40
C GLY A 63 -7.18 0.03 21.49
N GLN A 64 -7.52 0.62 22.64
CA GLN A 64 -7.53 2.07 22.84
C GLN A 64 -6.09 2.54 23.21
N PRO A 65 -5.52 3.54 22.53
CA PRO A 65 -4.21 4.07 22.85
C PRO A 65 -4.14 4.71 24.25
N SER A 66 -2.94 4.75 24.82
CA SER A 66 -2.73 5.33 26.15
C SER A 66 -2.87 6.86 26.20
N ASP A 67 -3.30 7.32 27.36
CA ASP A 67 -2.77 8.46 28.09
C ASP A 67 -1.60 9.29 27.56
N GLN A 68 -1.78 10.57 27.17
CA GLN A 68 -0.69 11.56 27.16
C GLN A 68 -1.04 12.77 28.02
N GLY A 69 -0.03 13.52 28.46
CA GLY A 69 -0.27 14.70 29.30
C GLY A 69 0.95 15.18 30.08
N LEU A 70 0.68 15.79 31.24
CA LEU A 70 1.70 16.38 32.11
C LEU A 70 1.49 15.96 33.57
N ILE A 71 2.57 15.57 34.23
CA ILE A 71 2.63 15.49 35.70
C ILE A 71 3.54 16.62 36.17
N ALA A 72 3.05 17.49 37.04
CA ALA A 72 3.77 18.66 37.52
C ALA A 72 3.80 18.70 39.06
N GLY A 73 5.00 18.73 39.62
CA GLY A 73 5.27 18.96 41.04
C GLY A 73 5.92 20.32 41.27
N SER A 74 6.33 20.59 42.52
CA SER A 74 7.05 21.82 42.86
C SER A 74 8.44 21.88 42.21
N ASN A 75 9.09 20.72 42.02
CA ASN A 75 10.49 20.63 41.62
C ASN A 75 10.70 20.03 40.22
N GLY A 76 9.63 19.65 39.53
CA GLY A 76 9.74 18.97 38.24
C GLY A 76 8.46 18.94 37.42
N LYS A 77 8.62 18.69 36.12
CA LYS A 77 7.53 18.51 35.16
C LYS A 77 7.87 17.34 34.24
N LEU A 78 7.05 16.29 34.27
CA LEU A 78 7.15 15.14 33.39
C LEU A 78 6.12 15.28 32.27
N LYS A 79 6.59 15.37 31.02
CA LYS A 79 5.73 15.23 29.85
C LYS A 79 5.50 13.74 29.60
N VAL A 80 4.30 13.26 29.93
CA VAL A 80 3.90 11.86 29.77
C VAL A 80 3.59 11.61 28.30
N THR A 81 4.32 10.68 27.69
CA THR A 81 4.15 10.28 26.28
C THR A 81 3.46 8.92 26.14
N HIS A 82 3.46 8.11 27.20
CA HIS A 82 2.84 6.79 27.18
C HIS A 82 2.50 6.33 28.61
N CYS A 83 1.43 5.53 28.74
CA CYS A 83 1.04 4.90 30.00
C CYS A 83 0.72 3.42 29.80
N ARG A 84 1.17 2.57 30.72
CA ARG A 84 0.87 1.12 30.70
C ARG A 84 0.52 0.59 32.07
N LEU A 85 -0.26 -0.49 32.10
CA LEU A 85 -0.63 -1.18 33.33
C LEU A 85 0.43 -2.23 33.67
N VAL A 86 1.08 -2.08 34.84
CA VAL A 86 2.07 -3.02 35.38
C VAL A 86 1.62 -3.45 36.76
N SER A 87 1.36 -4.73 36.96
CA SER A 87 0.94 -5.31 38.26
C SER A 87 -0.25 -4.59 38.93
N GLY A 88 -1.19 -4.08 38.13
CA GLY A 88 -2.38 -3.36 38.62
C GLY A 88 -2.20 -1.86 38.84
N ASN A 89 -1.00 -1.32 38.59
CA ASN A 89 -0.69 0.10 38.67
C ASN A 89 -0.41 0.70 37.30
N VAL A 90 -0.76 1.96 37.10
CA VAL A 90 -0.41 2.69 35.87
C VAL A 90 0.99 3.28 36.02
N VAL A 91 1.88 2.90 35.11
CA VAL A 91 3.21 3.49 34.97
C VAL A 91 3.15 4.56 33.90
N HIS A 92 3.52 5.78 34.28
CA HIS A 92 3.56 6.96 33.40
C HIS A 92 4.98 7.12 32.88
N GLU A 93 5.14 7.12 31.57
CA GLU A 93 6.45 7.20 30.92
C GLU A 93 6.60 8.54 30.22
N GLY A 94 7.71 9.23 30.47
CA GLY A 94 7.95 10.51 29.84
C GLY A 94 9.36 11.06 30.02
N MET A 95 9.54 12.29 29.52
CA MET A 95 10.75 13.06 29.74
C MET A 95 10.55 14.03 30.90
N LEU A 96 11.35 13.88 31.96
CA LEU A 96 11.32 14.74 33.15
C LEU A 96 12.23 15.95 32.95
N LYS A 97 11.70 17.14 33.23
CA LYS A 97 12.49 18.36 33.46
C LYS A 97 12.46 18.68 34.96
N GLY A 98 13.62 18.74 35.60
CA GLY A 98 13.74 18.87 37.05
C GLY A 98 13.85 17.51 37.75
N THR A 99 13.39 17.43 39.00
CA THR A 99 13.47 16.22 39.81
C THR A 99 12.14 15.92 40.47
N PHE A 100 11.83 14.63 40.64
CA PHE A 100 10.72 14.16 41.44
C PHE A 100 11.23 13.29 42.59
N THR A 101 10.54 13.34 43.71
CA THR A 101 10.80 12.52 44.89
C THR A 101 9.59 11.65 45.24
N GLU A 102 9.82 10.50 45.87
CA GLU A 102 8.72 9.67 46.37
C GLU A 102 7.93 10.43 47.42
N HIS A 103 6.60 10.25 47.44
CA HIS A 103 5.61 10.96 48.24
C HIS A 103 5.43 12.46 47.95
N GLU A 104 6.12 13.01 46.94
CA GLU A 104 5.88 14.38 46.46
C GLU A 104 4.45 14.54 45.95
N GLU A 105 3.81 15.65 46.32
CA GLU A 105 2.51 16.04 45.77
C GLU A 105 2.68 16.63 44.37
N VAL A 106 1.96 16.04 43.43
CA VAL A 106 1.97 16.42 42.02
C VAL A 106 0.54 16.57 41.49
N THR A 107 0.38 17.39 40.47
CA THR A 107 -0.84 17.46 39.67
C THR A 107 -0.62 16.68 38.38
N ALA A 108 -1.42 15.62 38.19
CA ALA A 108 -1.44 14.83 36.97
C ALA A 108 -2.61 15.31 36.10
N GLN A 109 -2.31 15.77 34.89
CA GLN A 109 -3.27 16.35 33.94
C GLN A 109 -3.10 15.70 32.56
N ILE A 110 -4.19 15.21 32.00
CA ILE A 110 -4.20 14.59 30.66
C ILE A 110 -4.33 15.64 29.55
N ASP A 111 -3.86 15.29 28.36
CA ASP A 111 -4.23 15.98 27.13
C ASP A 111 -5.69 15.67 26.81
N TRP A 112 -6.56 16.61 27.16
CA TRP A 112 -8.01 16.44 27.01
C TRP A 112 -8.44 16.26 25.55
N THR A 113 -7.79 16.96 24.61
CA THR A 113 -8.14 16.86 23.20
C THR A 113 -7.87 15.45 22.70
N LEU A 114 -6.70 14.90 23.03
CA LEU A 114 -6.34 13.54 22.65
C LEU A 114 -7.23 12.50 23.35
N ARG A 115 -7.45 12.64 24.67
CA ARG A 115 -8.33 11.73 25.42
C ARG A 115 -9.75 11.72 24.86
N PHE A 116 -10.30 12.90 24.58
CA PHE A 116 -11.66 13.00 24.07
C PHE A 116 -11.78 12.34 22.69
N ASP A 117 -10.79 12.49 21.82
CA ASP A 117 -10.76 11.77 20.54
C ASP A 117 -10.73 10.25 20.74
N HIS A 118 -9.86 9.75 21.62
CA HIS A 118 -9.82 8.32 21.96
C HIS A 118 -11.15 7.80 22.51
N MET A 119 -11.82 8.57 23.39
CA MET A 119 -13.14 8.22 23.91
C MET A 119 -14.18 8.10 22.79
N ARG A 120 -14.14 8.99 21.80
CA ARG A 120 -15.05 8.94 20.64
C ARG A 120 -14.80 7.71 19.80
N TRP A 121 -13.55 7.40 19.45
CA TRP A 121 -13.20 6.19 18.71
C TRP A 121 -13.63 4.93 19.43
N HIS A 122 -13.41 4.88 20.74
CA HIS A 122 -13.77 3.75 21.59
C HIS A 122 -15.29 3.56 21.68
N SER A 123 -16.02 4.66 21.84
CA SER A 123 -17.49 4.65 21.91
C SER A 123 -18.13 4.31 20.56
N ALA A 124 -17.55 4.79 19.45
CA ALA A 124 -17.97 4.43 18.10
C ALA A 124 -17.91 2.92 17.85
N ARG A 125 -16.87 2.26 18.39
CA ARG A 125 -16.73 0.81 18.31
C ARG A 125 -17.92 0.09 18.93
N HIS A 126 -18.35 0.52 20.12
CA HIS A 126 -19.47 -0.09 20.82
C HIS A 126 -20.79 0.10 20.07
N LEU A 127 -21.04 1.29 19.50
CA LEU A 127 -22.22 1.55 18.67
C LEU A 127 -22.23 0.70 17.40
N LEU A 128 -21.11 0.67 16.66
CA LEU A 128 -20.99 -0.13 15.45
C LEU A 128 -21.10 -1.63 15.76
N HIS A 129 -20.52 -2.09 16.87
CA HIS A 129 -20.63 -3.48 17.31
C HIS A 129 -22.10 -3.87 17.52
N GLU A 130 -22.85 -3.03 18.22
CA GLU A 130 -24.27 -3.26 18.52
C GLU A 130 -25.13 -3.34 17.25
N VAL A 131 -24.88 -2.46 16.28
CA VAL A 131 -25.53 -2.51 14.97
C VAL A 131 -25.18 -3.80 14.22
N VAL A 132 -23.91 -4.21 14.26
CA VAL A 132 -23.45 -5.44 13.59
C VAL A 132 -24.09 -6.68 14.22
N THR A 133 -24.17 -6.77 15.54
CA THR A 133 -24.76 -7.92 16.24
C THR A 133 -26.27 -8.02 16.06
N GLN A 134 -26.96 -6.89 15.88
CA GLN A 134 -28.38 -6.89 15.50
C GLN A 134 -28.59 -7.26 14.03
N ALA A 135 -27.76 -6.73 13.12
CA ALA A 135 -27.83 -7.04 11.70
C ALA A 135 -27.44 -8.50 11.40
N ILE A 136 -26.54 -9.08 12.19
CA ILE A 136 -26.00 -10.43 12.01
C ILE A 136 -25.85 -11.12 13.38
N PRO A 137 -26.94 -11.70 13.91
CA PRO A 137 -26.91 -12.40 15.19
C PRO A 137 -25.93 -13.59 15.18
N GLY A 138 -25.19 -13.78 16.28
CA GLY A 138 -24.29 -14.93 16.45
C GLY A 138 -22.83 -14.70 16.02
N LEU A 139 -22.47 -13.51 15.53
CA LEU A 139 -21.07 -13.15 15.30
C LEU A 139 -20.30 -12.98 16.62
N VAL A 140 -19.12 -13.59 16.69
CA VAL A 140 -18.24 -13.50 17.87
C VAL A 140 -17.12 -12.48 17.60
N PRO A 141 -17.03 -11.37 18.34
CA PRO A 141 -15.93 -10.41 18.19
C PRO A 141 -14.61 -11.02 18.71
N VAL A 142 -13.54 -10.87 17.95
CA VAL A 142 -12.21 -11.43 18.25
C VAL A 142 -11.27 -10.36 18.81
N LYS A 143 -11.17 -9.21 18.13
CA LYS A 143 -10.32 -8.08 18.54
C LYS A 143 -10.81 -6.76 17.92
N GLY A 144 -10.34 -5.65 18.46
CA GLY A 144 -10.57 -4.33 17.89
C GLY A 144 -9.38 -3.40 18.13
N GLU A 145 -9.26 -2.40 17.27
CA GLU A 145 -8.21 -1.38 17.30
C GLU A 145 -8.84 -0.01 17.03
N HIS A 146 -8.30 1.06 17.63
CA HIS A 146 -8.86 2.41 17.56
C HIS A 146 -7.84 3.39 16.96
N GLY A 147 -8.33 4.52 16.44
CA GLY A 147 -7.51 5.57 15.84
C GLY A 147 -7.43 5.45 14.31
N THR A 148 -6.28 5.78 13.72
CA THR A 148 -6.16 6.00 12.27
C THR A 148 -6.43 4.77 11.40
N HIS A 149 -6.39 3.56 11.98
CA HIS A 149 -6.70 2.30 11.31
C HIS A 149 -7.72 1.48 12.12
N ALA A 150 -8.79 2.12 12.59
CA ALA A 150 -9.75 1.46 13.46
C ALA A 150 -10.53 0.34 12.76
N TYR A 151 -10.67 -0.81 13.45
CA TYR A 151 -11.46 -1.94 12.97
C TYR A 151 -12.05 -2.77 14.11
N ILE A 152 -13.09 -3.54 13.78
CA ILE A 152 -13.60 -4.66 14.59
C ILE A 152 -13.42 -5.94 13.78
N GLU A 153 -12.77 -6.95 14.37
CA GLU A 153 -12.59 -8.26 13.76
C GLU A 153 -13.58 -9.27 14.38
N TYR A 154 -14.26 -10.02 13.52
CA TYR A 154 -15.23 -11.04 13.89
C TYR A 154 -14.82 -12.41 13.35
N GLN A 155 -15.17 -13.46 14.08
CA GLN A 155 -15.21 -14.83 13.55
C GLN A 155 -16.52 -14.99 12.76
N GLY A 156 -16.41 -15.22 11.45
CA GLY A 156 -17.53 -15.33 10.50
C GLY A 156 -17.32 -14.47 9.25
N ILE A 157 -18.08 -14.78 8.19
CA ILE A 157 -18.06 -14.04 6.92
C ILE A 157 -19.18 -13.00 6.92
N ILE A 158 -18.82 -11.72 6.78
CA ILE A 158 -19.79 -10.62 6.70
C ILE A 158 -19.88 -10.14 5.26
N ASN A 159 -21.10 -10.06 4.71
CA ASN A 159 -21.33 -9.60 3.34
C ASN A 159 -20.87 -8.14 3.17
N PRO A 160 -19.92 -7.84 2.27
CA PRO A 160 -19.44 -6.46 2.06
C PRO A 160 -20.52 -5.48 1.61
N LYS A 161 -21.63 -5.97 1.02
CA LYS A 161 -22.78 -5.11 0.63
C LYS A 161 -23.48 -4.46 1.84
N LEU A 162 -23.26 -4.96 3.06
CA LEU A 162 -23.85 -4.39 4.28
C LEU A 162 -23.20 -3.08 4.71
N LYS A 163 -22.04 -2.71 4.14
CA LYS A 163 -21.28 -1.50 4.46
C LYS A 163 -22.16 -0.25 4.66
N ASN A 164 -22.97 0.10 3.66
CA ASN A 164 -23.78 1.33 3.69
C ASN A 164 -24.92 1.25 4.72
N ARG A 165 -25.48 0.05 4.93
CA ARG A 165 -26.53 -0.19 5.92
C ARG A 165 -25.98 -0.03 7.34
N LEU A 166 -24.85 -0.68 7.64
CA LEU A 166 -24.18 -0.59 8.94
C LEU A 166 -23.78 0.86 9.26
N GLU A 167 -23.26 1.59 8.28
CA GLU A 167 -22.97 3.02 8.41
C GLU A 167 -24.24 3.82 8.75
N THR A 168 -25.31 3.63 7.98
CA THR A 168 -26.57 4.37 8.18
C THR A 168 -27.18 4.09 9.56
N GLU A 169 -27.29 2.83 9.96
CA GLU A 169 -27.85 2.43 11.25
C GLU A 169 -26.98 2.90 12.43
N THR A 170 -25.65 2.86 12.30
CA THR A 170 -24.74 3.40 13.32
C THR A 170 -24.93 4.91 13.50
N ASN A 171 -25.08 5.65 12.41
CA ASN A 171 -25.33 7.09 12.48
C ASN A 171 -26.73 7.44 13.00
N MET A 172 -27.73 6.56 12.84
CA MET A 172 -29.02 6.72 13.53
C MET A 172 -28.84 6.65 15.05
N LEU A 173 -28.08 5.68 15.55
CA LEU A 173 -27.79 5.60 17.00
C LEU A 173 -27.02 6.81 17.51
N VAL A 174 -26.08 7.35 16.73
CA VAL A 174 -25.40 8.62 17.05
C VAL A 174 -26.41 9.77 17.15
N ALA A 175 -27.33 9.89 16.20
CA ALA A 175 -28.33 10.94 16.17
C ALA A 175 -29.34 10.87 17.35
N GLU A 176 -29.57 9.68 17.90
CA GLU A 176 -30.47 9.47 19.04
C GLU A 176 -29.92 9.94 20.40
N ASP A 177 -28.64 10.33 20.49
CA ASP A 177 -28.00 10.89 21.70
C ASP A 177 -28.20 10.03 22.98
N ARG A 178 -28.19 8.70 22.81
CA ARG A 178 -28.41 7.70 23.87
C ARG A 178 -27.36 7.81 24.95
N GLN A 179 -27.80 7.75 26.21
CA GLN A 179 -26.92 7.86 27.37
C GLN A 179 -26.06 6.61 27.58
N PHE A 180 -24.81 6.83 27.97
CA PHE A 180 -23.83 5.80 28.33
C PHE A 180 -23.68 5.81 29.85
N ALA A 181 -23.78 4.64 30.48
CA ALA A 181 -23.61 4.45 31.91
C ALA A 181 -22.59 3.34 32.18
N THR A 182 -21.84 3.47 33.27
CA THR A 182 -20.93 2.41 33.72
C THR A 182 -21.15 2.07 35.18
N GLU A 183 -21.05 0.78 35.49
CA GLU A 183 -21.15 0.24 36.83
C GLU A 183 -20.18 -0.93 37.01
N PHE A 184 -19.93 -1.31 38.27
CA PHE A 184 -19.13 -2.48 38.61
C PHE A 184 -20.04 -3.60 39.11
N VAL A 185 -19.94 -4.77 38.49
CA VAL A 185 -20.76 -5.95 38.81
C VAL A 185 -19.88 -7.19 38.97
N THR A 186 -20.41 -8.21 39.63
CA THR A 186 -19.82 -9.55 39.66
C THR A 186 -20.06 -10.29 38.34
N ILE A 187 -19.32 -11.36 38.09
CA ILE A 187 -19.49 -12.16 36.87
C ILE A 187 -20.86 -12.84 36.82
N ASP A 188 -21.44 -13.15 37.98
CA ASP A 188 -22.72 -13.85 38.08
C ASP A 188 -23.89 -12.87 37.88
N GLU A 189 -23.81 -11.65 38.45
CA GLU A 189 -24.76 -10.57 38.14
C GLU A 189 -24.76 -10.19 36.65
N LEU A 190 -23.61 -10.27 35.97
CA LEU A 190 -23.55 -10.05 34.53
C LEU A 190 -24.25 -11.17 33.76
N LYS A 191 -24.04 -12.45 34.11
CA LYS A 191 -24.68 -13.60 33.44
C LYS A 191 -26.20 -13.57 33.55
N GLU A 192 -26.76 -12.98 34.60
CA GLU A 192 -28.22 -12.79 34.74
C GLU A 192 -28.78 -11.74 33.77
N ARG A 193 -27.93 -10.83 33.29
CA ARG A 193 -28.32 -9.68 32.46
C ARG A 193 -28.02 -9.87 30.97
N VAL A 194 -27.22 -10.85 30.60
CA VAL A 194 -26.82 -11.09 29.19
C VAL A 194 -26.88 -12.56 28.81
N ALA A 195 -27.26 -12.85 27.56
CA ALA A 195 -27.37 -14.20 27.04
C ALA A 195 -26.00 -14.91 26.87
N TRP A 196 -24.91 -14.15 26.79
CA TRP A 196 -23.57 -14.67 26.58
C TRP A 196 -22.51 -13.79 27.27
N VAL A 197 -21.53 -14.43 27.91
CA VAL A 197 -20.41 -13.76 28.60
C VAL A 197 -19.08 -14.32 28.07
N PRO A 198 -18.09 -13.46 27.76
CA PRO A 198 -16.76 -13.93 27.31
C PRO A 198 -16.05 -14.85 28.31
N GLU A 199 -15.45 -15.95 27.84
CA GLU A 199 -14.79 -16.97 28.68
C GLU A 199 -13.56 -16.47 29.46
N LYS A 200 -12.89 -15.40 28.99
CA LYS A 200 -11.62 -14.89 29.53
C LYS A 200 -11.77 -13.78 30.58
N LEU A 201 -12.91 -13.68 31.26
CA LEU A 201 -13.12 -12.68 32.31
C LEU A 201 -12.55 -13.12 33.67
N ARG A 202 -12.07 -12.15 34.47
CA ARG A 202 -11.49 -12.41 35.79
C ARG A 202 -12.58 -12.84 36.76
N LYS A 203 -12.45 -14.04 37.34
CA LYS A 203 -13.50 -14.67 38.17
C LYS A 203 -13.65 -14.09 39.60
N ASN A 204 -12.67 -13.31 40.09
CA ASN A 204 -12.57 -12.92 41.51
C ASN A 204 -12.43 -11.40 41.76
N LYS A 205 -12.80 -10.53 40.81
CA LYS A 205 -12.82 -9.07 40.99
C LYS A 205 -14.07 -8.47 40.32
N PRO A 206 -14.63 -7.36 40.84
CA PRO A 206 -15.69 -6.63 40.16
C PRO A 206 -15.28 -6.26 38.74
N LEU A 207 -16.18 -6.50 37.79
CA LEU A 207 -16.04 -6.20 36.37
C LEU A 207 -16.75 -4.89 36.07
N ARG A 208 -16.07 -3.98 35.39
CA ARG A 208 -16.70 -2.77 34.86
C ARG A 208 -17.49 -3.11 33.61
N ILE A 209 -18.75 -2.71 33.57
CA ILE A 209 -19.63 -2.86 32.41
C ILE A 209 -20.09 -1.49 31.92
N LEU A 210 -20.32 -1.42 30.61
CA LEU A 210 -20.89 -0.28 29.90
C LEU A 210 -22.32 -0.64 29.46
N THR A 211 -23.25 0.26 29.75
CA THR A 211 -24.63 0.18 29.28
C THR A 211 -24.90 1.37 28.37
N ILE A 212 -25.40 1.09 27.17
CA ILE A 212 -25.94 2.09 26.26
C ILE A 212 -27.46 1.95 26.31
N ALA A 213 -28.19 3.04 26.49
CA ALA A 213 -29.65 2.99 26.64
C ALA A 213 -30.32 2.16 25.52
N GLY A 214 -31.10 1.15 25.91
CA GLY A 214 -31.77 0.25 24.97
C GLY A 214 -30.95 -0.96 24.51
N PHE A 215 -29.73 -1.16 25.02
CA PHE A 215 -28.87 -2.30 24.70
C PHE A 215 -28.40 -3.05 25.95
N ALA A 216 -27.98 -4.31 25.75
CA ALA A 216 -27.46 -5.15 26.81
C ALA A 216 -26.12 -4.61 27.34
N PRO A 217 -25.80 -4.79 28.64
CA PRO A 217 -24.54 -4.34 29.19
C PRO A 217 -23.36 -5.15 28.65
N THR A 218 -22.23 -4.48 28.38
CA THR A 218 -21.01 -5.10 27.85
C THR A 218 -19.80 -4.87 28.77
N PRO A 219 -18.91 -5.85 28.98
CA PRO A 219 -17.67 -5.63 29.73
C PRO A 219 -16.79 -4.59 29.04
N ASP A 220 -16.41 -3.53 29.78
CA ASP A 220 -15.59 -2.46 29.22
C ASP A 220 -14.63 -1.85 30.24
N GLY A 221 -13.34 -1.87 29.91
CA GLY A 221 -12.27 -1.27 30.71
C GLY A 221 -11.75 0.06 30.17
N GLY A 222 -12.27 0.52 29.02
CA GLY A 222 -11.83 1.72 28.31
C GLY A 222 -12.42 3.02 28.87
N THR A 223 -12.19 4.10 28.15
CA THR A 223 -12.83 5.40 28.42
C THR A 223 -13.82 5.74 27.32
N GLN A 224 -14.97 6.29 27.68
CA GLN A 224 -16.10 6.47 26.80
C GLN A 224 -16.74 7.84 26.97
N VAL A 225 -17.43 8.31 25.92
CA VAL A 225 -18.23 9.53 25.99
C VAL A 225 -19.53 9.32 26.79
N LYS A 226 -20.20 10.41 27.17
CA LYS A 226 -21.46 10.37 27.94
C LYS A 226 -22.67 9.94 27.13
N SER A 227 -22.65 10.19 25.82
CA SER A 227 -23.76 9.83 24.94
C SER A 227 -23.30 9.52 23.53
N SER A 228 -24.11 8.78 22.80
CA SER A 228 -23.82 8.43 21.40
C SER A 228 -23.65 9.67 20.50
N GLY A 229 -24.30 10.79 20.83
CA GLY A 229 -24.17 12.05 20.08
C GLY A 229 -22.77 12.67 20.13
N GLU A 230 -22.01 12.45 21.21
CA GLU A 230 -20.64 12.95 21.33
C GLU A 230 -19.63 12.17 20.47
N VAL A 231 -20.02 11.02 19.92
CA VAL A 231 -19.19 10.24 18.99
C VAL A 231 -18.97 11.01 17.68
N GLY A 232 -20.01 11.67 17.17
CA GLY A 232 -20.00 12.27 15.83
C GLY A 232 -20.19 11.24 14.70
N PRO A 233 -20.19 11.69 13.43
CA PRO A 233 -20.48 10.82 12.29
C PRO A 233 -19.48 9.67 12.17
N VAL A 234 -20.00 8.46 11.97
CA VAL A 234 -19.20 7.25 11.79
C VAL A 234 -19.27 6.84 10.32
N ARG A 235 -18.14 6.55 9.70
CA ARG A 235 -18.05 6.00 8.35
C ARG A 235 -17.54 4.57 8.40
N VAL A 236 -18.23 3.62 7.77
CA VAL A 236 -17.69 2.28 7.58
C VAL A 236 -16.85 2.34 6.31
N THR A 237 -15.53 2.21 6.42
CA THR A 237 -14.62 2.44 5.30
C THR A 237 -14.45 1.21 4.42
N ALA A 238 -14.37 0.02 5.02
CA ALA A 238 -14.26 -1.26 4.32
C ALA A 238 -14.80 -2.44 5.15
N ILE A 239 -15.20 -3.51 4.48
CA ILE A 239 -15.49 -4.83 5.07
C ILE A 239 -14.63 -5.83 4.31
N GLU A 240 -13.68 -6.45 4.99
CA GLU A 240 -12.69 -7.33 4.36
C GLU A 240 -12.64 -8.68 5.07
N SER A 241 -12.76 -9.76 4.31
CA SER A 241 -12.69 -11.12 4.84
C SER A 241 -11.36 -11.78 4.47
N ALA A 242 -10.76 -12.46 5.45
CA ALA A 242 -9.56 -13.27 5.29
C ALA A 242 -9.78 -14.63 5.96
N GLY A 243 -10.08 -15.65 5.16
CA GLY A 243 -10.48 -16.97 5.67
C GLY A 243 -11.83 -16.89 6.40
N GLU A 244 -11.88 -17.39 7.64
CA GLU A 244 -13.07 -17.33 8.50
C GLU A 244 -13.18 -16.04 9.32
N LEU A 245 -12.28 -15.08 9.13
CA LEU A 245 -12.29 -13.81 9.85
C LEU A 245 -12.77 -12.69 8.94
N THR A 246 -13.58 -11.77 9.47
CA THR A 246 -13.96 -10.54 8.78
C THR A 246 -13.67 -9.31 9.62
N ARG A 247 -13.03 -8.30 9.01
CA ARG A 247 -12.78 -6.99 9.59
C ARG A 247 -13.72 -5.96 9.02
N ILE A 248 -14.33 -5.19 9.92
CA ILE A 248 -15.07 -3.98 9.58
C ILE A 248 -14.20 -2.80 9.97
N TYR A 249 -13.68 -2.09 8.98
CA TYR A 249 -12.91 -0.87 9.17
C TYR A 249 -13.86 0.33 9.26
N TYR A 250 -13.56 1.26 10.16
CA TYR A 250 -14.38 2.44 10.36
C TYR A 250 -13.55 3.69 10.64
N ALA A 251 -14.16 4.85 10.41
CA ALA A 251 -13.62 6.16 10.72
C ALA A 251 -14.67 6.99 11.47
N ILE A 252 -14.23 7.96 12.28
CA ILE A 252 -15.10 9.01 12.80
C ILE A 252 -14.69 10.36 12.20
N ASP A 253 -15.67 11.17 11.82
CA ASP A 253 -15.41 12.52 11.32
C ASP A 253 -15.35 13.53 12.48
N PRO A 254 -14.71 14.69 12.33
CA PRO A 254 -14.74 15.75 13.35
C PRO A 254 -16.17 16.12 13.73
N LEU A 255 -16.39 16.47 15.01
CA LEU A 255 -17.70 16.97 15.42
C LEU A 255 -18.02 18.25 14.64
N PRO A 256 -19.21 18.34 13.99
CA PRO A 256 -19.66 19.59 13.42
C PRO A 256 -19.83 20.64 14.53
N GLU A 257 -19.65 21.92 14.20
CA GLU A 257 -19.89 23.01 15.16
C GLU A 257 -21.32 22.93 15.74
N PRO A 258 -21.52 23.29 17.02
CA PRO A 258 -22.77 23.03 17.73
C PRO A 258 -23.97 23.73 17.06
N VAL A 259 -24.80 22.96 16.36
CA VAL A 259 -26.12 23.40 15.94
C VAL A 259 -27.05 23.33 17.16
N LYS A 260 -27.73 24.44 17.46
CA LYS A 260 -28.67 24.59 18.59
C LYS A 260 -29.63 23.40 18.68
N LYS A 261 -29.66 22.73 19.85
CA LYS A 261 -30.64 21.69 20.20
C LYS A 261 -32.06 22.26 20.07
N THR A 262 -32.83 21.81 19.10
CA THR A 262 -34.29 21.93 19.09
C THR A 262 -34.87 20.85 20.00
N THR A 263 -35.20 21.22 21.22
CA THR A 263 -36.12 20.46 22.08
C THR A 263 -37.46 20.31 21.36
N ARG A 264 -37.86 19.07 21.05
CA ARG A 264 -39.26 18.75 20.76
C ARG A 264 -39.86 18.09 22.00
N SER A 265 -40.93 18.73 22.45
CA SER A 265 -41.80 18.34 23.55
C SER A 265 -42.41 16.97 23.32
N THR A 266 -42.51 16.21 24.41
CA THR A 266 -43.42 15.09 24.57
C THR A 266 -44.86 15.56 24.36
N GLU A 267 -45.52 15.06 23.33
CA GLU A 267 -46.97 15.06 23.23
C GLU A 267 -47.48 13.62 23.18
N ASN A 268 -48.39 13.33 24.12
CA ASN A 268 -49.20 12.13 24.13
C ASN A 268 -50.05 12.08 22.86
N VAL A 269 -49.91 11.01 22.07
CA VAL A 269 -50.93 10.65 21.07
C VAL A 269 -51.34 9.21 21.31
N ASN A 270 -52.51 9.07 21.91
CA ASN A 270 -53.26 7.83 21.99
C ASN A 270 -54.24 7.84 20.82
N THR A 271 -53.90 7.15 19.73
CA THR A 271 -54.84 6.67 18.71
C THR A 271 -54.17 5.57 17.89
N GLN A 272 -54.88 4.45 17.75
CA GLN A 272 -54.46 3.28 16.99
C GLN A 272 -54.29 3.61 15.49
N SER A 273 -53.10 4.05 15.07
CA SER A 273 -52.67 4.01 13.68
C SER A 273 -51.25 3.43 13.58
N MET A 274 -51.04 2.56 12.61
CA MET A 274 -49.79 1.86 12.37
C MET A 274 -48.72 2.88 11.93
N THR A 275 -47.59 2.94 12.65
CA THR A 275 -46.46 3.85 12.35
C THR A 275 -45.46 3.17 11.40
N LEU A 276 -44.68 3.93 10.62
CA LEU A 276 -43.63 3.40 9.75
C LEU A 276 -42.67 2.42 10.47
N ASN A 277 -42.34 2.69 11.74
CA ASN A 277 -41.48 1.82 12.54
C ASN A 277 -42.16 0.49 12.91
N SER A 278 -43.46 0.51 13.23
CA SER A 278 -44.23 -0.72 13.48
C SER A 278 -44.37 -1.56 12.21
N PHE A 279 -44.57 -0.92 11.05
CA PHE A 279 -44.64 -1.59 9.75
C PHE A 279 -43.28 -2.19 9.34
N ARG A 280 -42.18 -1.46 9.60
CA ARG A 280 -40.81 -1.96 9.38
C ARG A 280 -40.49 -3.18 10.24
N THR A 281 -40.90 -3.16 11.52
CA THR A 281 -40.71 -4.29 12.43
C THR A 281 -41.47 -5.53 11.95
N LEU A 282 -42.71 -5.35 11.51
CA LEU A 282 -43.55 -6.43 11.00
C LEU A 282 -43.00 -7.06 9.71
N LEU A 283 -42.42 -6.26 8.81
CA LEU A 283 -41.72 -6.77 7.62
C LEU A 283 -40.49 -7.60 8.00
N ILE A 284 -39.71 -7.16 8.99
CA ILE A 284 -38.51 -7.88 9.47
C ILE A 284 -38.90 -9.22 10.11
N ASP A 285 -39.95 -9.26 10.91
CA ASP A 285 -40.43 -10.50 11.55
C ASP A 285 -40.84 -11.55 10.51
N ILE A 286 -41.59 -11.11 9.49
CA ILE A 286 -41.99 -11.97 8.37
C ILE A 286 -40.79 -12.39 7.52
N GLU A 287 -39.81 -11.49 7.33
CA GLU A 287 -38.58 -11.79 6.60
C GLU A 287 -37.78 -12.88 7.29
N ASN A 288 -37.62 -12.78 8.61
CA ASN A 288 -36.92 -13.76 9.44
C ASN A 288 -37.66 -15.12 9.45
N GLU A 289 -38.98 -15.11 9.58
CA GLU A 289 -39.79 -16.34 9.51
C GLU A 289 -39.63 -17.04 8.14
N LEU A 290 -39.68 -16.27 7.04
CA LEU A 290 -39.47 -16.78 5.69
C LEU A 290 -38.05 -17.31 5.50
N PHE A 291 -37.02 -16.62 5.97
CA PHE A 291 -35.64 -17.10 5.90
C PHE A 291 -35.46 -18.42 6.66
N GLU A 292 -36.07 -18.55 7.84
CA GLU A 292 -36.03 -19.79 8.62
C GLU A 292 -36.74 -20.94 7.88
N LYS A 293 -37.92 -20.69 7.31
CA LYS A 293 -38.67 -21.68 6.52
C LYS A 293 -37.95 -22.08 5.23
N ILE A 294 -37.33 -21.13 4.51
CA ILE A 294 -36.53 -21.38 3.30
C ILE A 294 -35.29 -22.23 3.63
N SER A 295 -34.67 -21.99 4.79
CA SER A 295 -33.52 -22.75 5.26
C SER A 295 -33.88 -24.21 5.60
N LYS A 296 -35.03 -24.42 6.26
CA LYS A 296 -35.46 -25.74 6.76
C LYS A 296 -36.16 -26.64 5.73
N ARG A 297 -36.84 -26.08 4.72
CA ARG A 297 -37.61 -26.88 3.72
C ARG A 297 -36.75 -27.44 2.59
N ALA A 298 -37.24 -28.50 1.97
CA ALA A 298 -36.63 -29.11 0.78
C ALA A 298 -36.90 -28.26 -0.47
N VAL A 299 -36.00 -28.31 -1.47
CA VAL A 299 -36.06 -27.39 -2.63
C VAL A 299 -37.34 -27.53 -3.46
N HIS A 300 -37.92 -28.73 -3.55
CA HIS A 300 -39.19 -28.96 -4.26
C HIS A 300 -40.41 -28.36 -3.52
N GLU A 301 -40.27 -28.04 -2.24
CA GLU A 301 -41.34 -27.42 -1.43
C GLU A 301 -41.27 -25.88 -1.45
N LEU A 302 -40.20 -25.31 -2.02
CA LEU A 302 -39.98 -23.85 -2.07
C LEU A 302 -40.97 -23.14 -2.99
N GLU A 303 -41.46 -23.80 -4.05
CA GLU A 303 -42.47 -23.21 -4.93
C GLU A 303 -43.81 -23.04 -4.22
N ALA A 304 -44.22 -24.04 -3.44
CA ALA A 304 -45.42 -23.96 -2.63
C ALA A 304 -45.31 -22.85 -1.57
N LEU A 305 -44.14 -22.74 -0.91
CA LEU A 305 -43.87 -21.67 0.07
C LEU A 305 -43.84 -20.27 -0.57
N GLN A 306 -43.31 -20.13 -1.78
CA GLN A 306 -43.30 -18.86 -2.51
C GLN A 306 -44.72 -18.42 -2.87
N VAL A 307 -45.59 -19.35 -3.28
CA VAL A 307 -47.01 -19.08 -3.55
C VAL A 307 -47.79 -18.76 -2.27
N GLU A 308 -47.51 -19.44 -1.16
CA GLU A 308 -48.14 -19.21 0.15
C GLU A 308 -47.93 -17.77 0.66
N TYR A 309 -46.73 -17.21 0.46
CA TYR A 309 -46.39 -15.86 0.95
C TYR A 309 -46.59 -14.75 -0.09
N PHE A 310 -46.25 -14.98 -1.36
CA PHE A 310 -46.27 -13.95 -2.42
C PHE A 310 -47.38 -14.16 -3.47
N GLY A 311 -48.25 -15.15 -3.29
CA GLY A 311 -49.44 -15.33 -4.13
C GLY A 311 -50.40 -14.13 -4.06
N SER A 312 -51.42 -14.13 -4.92
CA SER A 312 -52.43 -13.06 -4.99
C SER A 312 -53.18 -12.81 -3.67
N HIS A 313 -53.23 -13.84 -2.81
CA HIS A 313 -53.80 -13.83 -1.46
C HIS A 313 -52.76 -14.27 -0.41
N GLY A 314 -51.47 -14.15 -0.71
CA GLY A 314 -50.38 -14.57 0.18
C GLY A 314 -50.21 -13.62 1.36
N GLN A 315 -49.68 -14.14 2.47
CA GLN A 315 -49.55 -13.39 3.73
C GLN A 315 -48.76 -12.08 3.57
N ALA A 316 -47.68 -12.09 2.78
CA ALA A 316 -46.91 -10.88 2.51
C ALA A 316 -47.67 -9.90 1.60
N THR A 317 -48.44 -10.43 0.63
CA THR A 317 -49.27 -9.61 -0.27
C THR A 317 -50.41 -8.90 0.48
N GLU A 318 -51.04 -9.55 1.47
CA GLU A 318 -52.06 -8.94 2.32
C GLU A 318 -51.47 -7.85 3.22
N LEU A 319 -50.32 -8.09 3.85
CA LEU A 319 -49.61 -7.09 4.64
C LEU A 319 -49.24 -5.84 3.82
N ILE A 320 -48.84 -6.06 2.57
CA ILE A 320 -48.51 -4.98 1.63
C ILE A 320 -49.75 -4.17 1.24
N LYS A 321 -50.97 -4.73 1.29
CA LYS A 321 -52.20 -3.95 1.05
C LYS A 321 -52.46 -2.97 2.18
N GLU A 322 -52.02 -3.28 3.40
CA GLU A 322 -52.15 -2.39 4.57
C GLU A 322 -51.28 -1.13 4.49
N LEU A 323 -50.35 -1.03 3.51
CA LEU A 323 -49.65 0.22 3.16
C LEU A 323 -50.59 1.41 2.90
N ARG A 324 -51.83 1.15 2.47
CA ARG A 324 -52.84 2.19 2.22
C ARG A 324 -53.26 2.94 3.50
N ASN A 325 -53.05 2.32 4.66
CA ASN A 325 -53.39 2.89 5.97
C ASN A 325 -52.31 3.82 6.53
N LEU A 326 -51.14 3.93 5.86
CA LEU A 326 -50.08 4.84 6.26
C LEU A 326 -50.35 6.29 5.79
N PRO A 327 -49.93 7.31 6.56
CA PRO A 327 -49.98 8.71 6.14
C PRO A 327 -49.20 8.95 4.84
N ASP A 328 -49.68 9.87 3.99
CA ASP A 328 -49.11 10.13 2.65
C ASP A 328 -47.60 10.42 2.65
N PHE A 329 -47.09 11.05 3.70
CA PHE A 329 -45.67 11.37 3.82
C PHE A 329 -44.78 10.15 4.12
N GLU A 330 -45.33 9.04 4.63
CA GLU A 330 -44.59 7.81 4.98
C GLU A 330 -44.68 6.73 3.89
N ARG A 331 -45.68 6.81 3.00
CA ARG A 331 -45.94 5.78 1.96
C ARG A 331 -44.76 5.57 1.01
N LYS A 332 -44.00 6.61 0.68
CA LYS A 332 -42.84 6.51 -0.22
C LYS A 332 -41.70 5.69 0.42
N ALA A 333 -41.42 5.92 1.69
CA ALA A 333 -40.39 5.17 2.44
C ALA A 333 -40.84 3.73 2.68
N ALA A 334 -42.12 3.52 3.03
CA ALA A 334 -42.68 2.18 3.21
C ALA A 334 -42.69 1.36 1.90
N GLY A 335 -42.93 2.00 0.75
CA GLY A 335 -42.84 1.34 -0.55
C GLY A 335 -41.42 0.88 -0.92
N GLN A 336 -40.39 1.64 -0.52
CA GLN A 336 -38.99 1.22 -0.68
C GLN A 336 -38.67 0.00 0.18
N LEU A 337 -39.09 0.00 1.45
CA LEU A 337 -38.91 -1.13 2.36
C LEU A 337 -39.57 -2.42 1.83
N VAL A 338 -40.75 -2.32 1.24
CA VAL A 338 -41.43 -3.49 0.64
C VAL A 338 -40.70 -4.03 -0.59
N ASN A 339 -40.11 -3.15 -1.41
CA ASN A 339 -39.31 -3.59 -2.56
C ASN A 339 -38.00 -4.26 -2.13
N GLU A 340 -37.38 -3.75 -1.07
CA GLU A 340 -36.19 -4.34 -0.46
C GLU A 340 -36.50 -5.72 0.12
N PHE A 341 -37.58 -5.85 0.90
CA PHE A 341 -38.08 -7.13 1.44
C PHE A 341 -38.40 -8.16 0.34
N LYS A 342 -39.06 -7.75 -0.75
CA LYS A 342 -39.33 -8.67 -1.87
C LYS A 342 -38.05 -9.15 -2.53
N SER A 343 -37.09 -8.25 -2.70
CA SER A 343 -35.81 -8.55 -3.36
C SER A 343 -34.96 -9.49 -2.52
N SER A 344 -34.89 -9.27 -1.19
CA SER A 344 -34.10 -10.11 -0.28
C SER A 344 -34.62 -11.54 -0.22
N ILE A 345 -35.95 -11.72 -0.14
CA ILE A 345 -36.55 -13.06 -0.11
C ILE A 345 -36.45 -13.76 -1.46
N GLN A 346 -36.60 -13.04 -2.60
CA GLN A 346 -36.35 -13.62 -3.92
C GLN A 346 -34.91 -14.10 -4.09
N GLU A 347 -33.91 -13.32 -3.64
CA GLU A 347 -32.52 -13.75 -3.61
C GLU A 347 -32.32 -14.99 -2.72
N ALA A 348 -33.01 -15.08 -1.58
CA ALA A 348 -32.96 -16.23 -0.68
C ALA A 348 -33.44 -17.53 -1.36
N PHE A 349 -34.56 -17.45 -2.08
CA PHE A 349 -35.09 -18.56 -2.87
C PHE A 349 -34.13 -18.99 -3.98
N ILE A 350 -33.52 -18.04 -4.68
CA ILE A 350 -32.51 -18.31 -5.73
C ILE A 350 -31.30 -19.01 -5.13
N ARG A 351 -30.70 -18.46 -4.07
CA ARG A 351 -29.53 -19.06 -3.41
C ARG A 351 -29.80 -20.44 -2.85
N ARG A 352 -30.98 -20.67 -2.28
CA ARG A 352 -31.36 -22.00 -1.77
C ARG A 352 -31.53 -23.00 -2.89
N ARG A 353 -32.10 -22.61 -4.03
CA ARG A 353 -32.15 -23.45 -5.25
C ARG A 353 -30.75 -23.78 -5.77
N GLU A 354 -29.87 -22.79 -5.81
CA GLU A 354 -28.47 -22.96 -6.22
C GLU A 354 -27.67 -23.84 -5.25
N SER A 355 -27.97 -23.81 -3.95
CA SER A 355 -27.30 -24.61 -2.91
C SER A 355 -27.52 -26.14 -3.01
N GLN A 356 -28.49 -26.59 -3.81
CA GLN A 356 -28.71 -28.01 -4.13
C GLN A 356 -28.42 -28.35 -5.59
N THR A 357 -27.83 -27.45 -6.38
CA THR A 357 -27.05 -27.92 -7.52
C THR A 357 -26.06 -28.91 -6.92
N PRO A 358 -26.08 -30.20 -7.27
CA PRO A 358 -25.14 -31.13 -6.69
C PRO A 358 -23.78 -30.52 -6.98
N VAL A 359 -23.04 -30.15 -5.93
CA VAL A 359 -21.59 -30.17 -6.05
C VAL A 359 -21.34 -31.65 -6.27
N ASN A 360 -21.33 -32.01 -7.55
CA ASN A 360 -20.76 -33.24 -8.01
C ASN A 360 -19.33 -33.11 -7.49
N SER A 361 -19.05 -33.66 -6.30
CA SER A 361 -17.68 -33.77 -5.82
C SER A 361 -17.06 -34.86 -6.67
N GLN A 362 -16.92 -34.55 -7.97
CA GLN A 362 -15.95 -35.19 -8.81
C GLN A 362 -14.66 -34.99 -8.06
N TRP A 363 -14.14 -36.11 -7.57
CA TRP A 363 -12.77 -36.19 -7.12
C TRP A 363 -11.92 -35.57 -8.23
N PHE A 364 -11.29 -34.44 -7.94
CA PHE A 364 -10.38 -33.78 -8.85
C PHE A 364 -9.02 -33.76 -8.17
N ASP A 365 -8.01 -34.16 -8.93
CA ASP A 365 -6.65 -34.18 -8.44
C ASP A 365 -6.10 -32.75 -8.43
N VAL A 366 -5.91 -32.20 -7.22
CA VAL A 366 -5.35 -30.84 -6.99
C VAL A 366 -3.91 -30.69 -7.48
N SER A 367 -3.22 -31.80 -7.77
CA SER A 367 -1.89 -31.78 -8.38
C SER A 367 -1.93 -31.64 -9.91
N LEU A 368 -3.11 -31.78 -10.53
CA LEU A 368 -3.24 -31.54 -11.97
C LEU A 368 -2.84 -30.10 -12.27
N PRO A 369 -1.89 -29.89 -13.19
CA PRO A 369 -1.49 -28.55 -13.58
C PRO A 369 -2.71 -27.84 -14.16
N GLY A 370 -3.14 -26.76 -13.49
CA GLY A 370 -4.21 -25.92 -14.01
C GLY A 370 -3.83 -25.33 -15.36
N ILE A 371 -4.86 -24.98 -16.16
CA ILE A 371 -4.66 -24.28 -17.42
C ILE A 371 -4.17 -22.86 -17.10
N LYS A 372 -2.87 -22.64 -17.20
CA LYS A 372 -2.26 -21.32 -17.01
C LYS A 372 -2.55 -20.46 -18.25
N PRO A 373 -2.90 -19.18 -18.09
CA PRO A 373 -2.92 -18.28 -19.23
C PRO A 373 -1.53 -18.22 -19.86
N PRO A 374 -1.41 -18.08 -21.20
CA PRO A 374 -0.12 -17.93 -21.85
C PRO A 374 0.58 -16.69 -21.28
N GLN A 375 1.71 -16.90 -20.61
CA GLN A 375 2.52 -15.81 -20.08
C GLN A 375 3.57 -15.44 -21.12
N GLY A 376 3.48 -14.22 -21.65
CA GLY A 376 4.53 -13.67 -22.50
C GLY A 376 5.72 -13.18 -21.67
N HIS A 377 6.84 -12.98 -22.35
CA HIS A 377 8.02 -12.34 -21.79
C HIS A 377 8.58 -11.33 -22.79
N LEU A 378 9.47 -10.45 -22.34
CA LEU A 378 10.14 -9.50 -23.21
C LEU A 378 11.24 -10.19 -24.02
N HIS A 379 11.44 -9.73 -25.25
CA HIS A 379 12.59 -10.15 -26.05
C HIS A 379 13.90 -9.92 -25.30
N ILE A 380 14.85 -10.83 -25.42
CA ILE A 380 16.12 -10.80 -24.69
C ILE A 380 16.90 -9.50 -24.88
N VAL A 381 16.87 -8.94 -26.09
CA VAL A 381 17.48 -7.62 -26.39
C VAL A 381 16.75 -6.49 -25.67
N SER A 382 15.43 -6.56 -25.51
CA SER A 382 14.67 -5.57 -24.73
C SER A 382 15.03 -5.64 -23.24
N GLN A 383 15.19 -6.85 -22.70
CA GLN A 383 15.67 -7.05 -21.32
C GLN A 383 17.07 -6.45 -21.14
N ALA A 384 17.99 -6.70 -22.08
CA ALA A 384 19.34 -6.11 -22.09
C ALA A 384 19.30 -4.58 -22.08
N ILE A 385 18.50 -3.97 -22.96
CA ILE A 385 18.35 -2.51 -23.05
C ILE A 385 17.81 -1.94 -21.74
N MET A 386 16.85 -2.62 -21.10
CA MET A 386 16.30 -2.20 -19.80
C MET A 386 17.38 -2.22 -18.71
N GLU A 387 18.12 -3.32 -18.60
CA GLU A 387 19.19 -3.48 -17.60
C GLU A 387 20.31 -2.46 -17.81
N ILE A 388 20.77 -2.25 -19.05
CA ILE A 388 21.75 -1.22 -19.40
C ILE A 388 21.25 0.17 -18.98
N THR A 389 20.00 0.50 -19.35
CA THR A 389 19.40 1.80 -19.01
C THR A 389 19.34 2.02 -17.50
N GLU A 390 18.92 1.00 -16.75
CA GLU A 390 18.81 1.06 -15.30
C GLU A 390 20.17 1.32 -14.65
N ILE A 391 21.22 0.60 -15.05
CA ILE A 391 22.57 0.76 -14.48
C ILE A 391 23.08 2.17 -14.72
N PHE A 392 23.01 2.68 -15.95
CA PHE A 392 23.48 4.03 -16.26
C PHE A 392 22.65 5.13 -15.58
N SER A 393 21.35 4.91 -15.38
CA SER A 393 20.50 5.87 -14.65
C SER A 393 20.96 6.11 -13.20
N ARG A 394 21.53 5.09 -12.55
CA ARG A 394 22.03 5.18 -11.15
C ARG A 394 23.21 6.14 -11.00
N ILE A 395 23.93 6.42 -12.10
CA ILE A 395 25.04 7.38 -12.16
C ILE A 395 24.68 8.66 -12.95
N GLY A 396 23.38 8.94 -13.09
CA GLY A 396 22.87 10.20 -13.61
C GLY A 396 22.88 10.33 -15.15
N PHE A 397 23.06 9.24 -15.89
CA PHE A 397 22.88 9.25 -17.34
C PHE A 397 21.41 9.19 -17.70
N THR A 398 20.99 10.06 -18.61
CA THR A 398 19.61 10.11 -19.10
C THR A 398 19.51 9.40 -20.44
N ARG A 399 18.55 8.49 -20.58
CA ARG A 399 18.30 7.82 -21.85
C ARG A 399 17.65 8.79 -22.84
N VAL A 400 18.26 8.92 -24.01
CA VAL A 400 17.74 9.71 -25.14
C VAL A 400 17.53 8.80 -26.35
N ARG A 401 16.76 9.28 -27.33
CA ARG A 401 16.57 8.61 -28.61
C ARG A 401 16.60 9.63 -29.73
N HIS A 402 17.35 9.31 -30.79
CA HIS A 402 17.44 10.12 -32.01
C HIS A 402 16.98 9.33 -33.23
N LYS A 403 16.96 10.00 -34.38
CA LYS A 403 16.48 9.42 -35.64
C LYS A 403 17.41 8.31 -36.12
N GLU A 404 16.81 7.22 -36.56
CA GLU A 404 17.49 6.07 -37.18
C GLU A 404 17.86 6.37 -38.65
N VAL A 405 16.99 7.12 -39.33
CA VAL A 405 17.22 7.73 -40.64
C VAL A 405 17.68 9.17 -40.39
N ASP A 406 18.92 9.49 -40.71
CA ASP A 406 19.48 10.82 -40.44
C ASP A 406 20.28 11.35 -41.63
N TRP A 407 20.67 12.62 -41.56
CA TRP A 407 21.58 13.22 -42.52
C TRP A 407 22.99 12.68 -42.31
N ASP A 408 23.67 12.38 -43.41
CA ASP A 408 25.07 11.96 -43.44
C ASP A 408 26.00 12.92 -42.67
N GLU A 409 25.67 14.22 -42.65
CA GLU A 409 26.38 15.24 -41.86
C GLU A 409 26.44 14.89 -40.35
N TYR A 410 25.35 14.40 -39.75
CA TYR A 410 25.31 14.03 -38.33
C TYR A 410 25.89 12.64 -38.06
N ALA A 411 25.77 11.73 -39.03
CA ALA A 411 26.33 10.41 -38.92
C ALA A 411 27.85 10.39 -39.14
N PHE A 412 28.44 11.39 -39.81
CA PHE A 412 29.85 11.34 -40.19
C PHE A 412 30.59 12.68 -40.06
N GLU A 413 30.17 13.70 -40.81
CA GLU A 413 30.94 14.94 -40.96
C GLU A 413 31.17 15.66 -39.63
N LYS A 414 30.10 15.83 -38.84
CA LYS A 414 30.19 16.42 -37.49
C LYS A 414 30.91 15.55 -36.47
N LEU A 415 31.16 14.28 -36.81
CA LEU A 415 31.98 13.34 -36.05
C LEU A 415 33.39 13.25 -36.61
N ASN A 416 33.86 14.32 -37.27
CA ASN A 416 35.22 14.43 -37.78
C ASN A 416 35.58 13.36 -38.84
N MET A 417 34.58 12.80 -39.54
CA MET A 417 34.78 11.84 -40.62
C MET A 417 34.65 12.51 -42.00
N PRO A 418 35.75 12.77 -42.72
CA PRO A 418 35.73 13.45 -44.02
C PRO A 418 35.03 12.60 -45.10
N ALA A 419 34.70 13.20 -46.24
CA ALA A 419 33.94 12.55 -47.32
C ALA A 419 34.59 11.26 -47.86
N HIS A 420 35.92 11.17 -47.82
CA HIS A 420 36.69 10.00 -48.27
C HIS A 420 36.94 8.97 -47.16
N HIS A 421 36.32 9.11 -45.98
CA HIS A 421 36.49 8.16 -44.90
C HIS A 421 35.87 6.79 -45.26
N PRO A 422 36.57 5.66 -45.04
CA PRO A 422 36.05 4.33 -45.43
C PRO A 422 34.66 4.00 -44.88
N ALA A 423 34.35 4.43 -43.65
CA ALA A 423 33.03 4.22 -43.05
C ALA A 423 31.86 4.89 -43.82
N ARG A 424 32.15 5.85 -44.70
CA ARG A 424 31.18 6.56 -45.54
C ARG A 424 31.01 5.95 -46.93
N ASP A 425 31.71 4.86 -47.22
CA ASP A 425 31.54 4.15 -48.48
C ASP A 425 30.17 3.44 -48.52
N GLU A 426 29.62 3.29 -49.72
CA GLU A 426 28.36 2.61 -49.98
C GLU A 426 28.43 1.12 -49.61
N TRP A 427 29.64 0.54 -49.53
CA TRP A 427 29.85 -0.84 -49.08
C TRP A 427 29.62 -1.05 -47.58
N GLU A 428 29.78 0.00 -46.75
CA GLU A 428 29.60 -0.09 -45.30
C GLU A 428 28.24 0.44 -44.85
N THR A 429 27.77 1.54 -45.46
CA THR A 429 26.60 2.29 -45.02
C THR A 429 25.45 2.23 -46.01
N PHE A 430 24.22 2.11 -45.50
CA PHE A 430 23.01 2.21 -46.32
C PHE A 430 22.65 3.68 -46.59
N PHE A 431 22.81 4.11 -47.84
CA PHE A 431 22.33 5.41 -48.31
C PHE A 431 20.91 5.30 -48.86
N ILE A 432 20.10 6.34 -48.63
CA ILE A 432 18.72 6.42 -49.11
C ILE A 432 18.68 7.42 -50.27
N GLU A 433 18.25 6.94 -51.43
CA GLU A 433 17.99 7.78 -52.59
C GLU A 433 16.76 8.67 -52.33
N GLN A 434 16.88 9.97 -52.62
CA GLN A 434 15.76 10.90 -52.51
C GLN A 434 14.95 10.86 -53.82
N PRO A 435 13.60 10.77 -53.78
CA PRO A 435 12.79 10.80 -54.98
C PRO A 435 13.01 12.11 -55.76
N THR A 436 13.27 12.00 -57.05
CA THR A 436 13.46 13.12 -57.97
C THR A 436 12.13 13.83 -58.24
N THR A 437 11.69 14.70 -57.33
CA THR A 437 10.66 15.69 -57.63
C THR A 437 11.29 16.96 -58.18
N ASN A 438 10.65 17.59 -59.18
CA ASN A 438 11.06 18.82 -59.89
C ASN A 438 11.21 20.09 -59.00
N ASP A 439 11.35 19.96 -57.69
CA ASP A 439 11.49 21.08 -56.77
C ASP A 439 12.97 21.52 -56.71
N GLN A 440 13.21 22.79 -57.06
CA GLN A 440 14.54 23.41 -57.12
C GLN A 440 15.19 23.59 -55.73
N ARG A 441 14.54 23.17 -54.65
CA ARG A 441 15.08 23.15 -53.27
C ARG A 441 15.87 21.87 -52.96
N ARG A 442 16.64 21.38 -53.92
CA ARG A 442 17.46 20.18 -53.78
C ARG A 442 18.54 20.44 -52.73
N THR A 443 18.36 19.92 -51.51
CA THR A 443 19.45 19.84 -50.54
C THR A 443 20.45 18.82 -51.06
N THR A 444 21.70 19.18 -51.27
CA THR A 444 22.80 18.27 -51.66
C THR A 444 23.16 17.23 -50.58
N LYS A 445 22.39 17.17 -49.49
CA LYS A 445 22.66 16.36 -48.31
C LYS A 445 22.18 14.92 -48.51
N LYS A 446 23.09 13.96 -48.35
CA LYS A 446 22.78 12.53 -48.37
C LYS A 446 22.02 12.12 -47.11
N ILE A 447 21.09 11.18 -47.26
CA ILE A 447 20.35 10.55 -46.15
C ILE A 447 20.89 9.14 -45.96
N VAL A 448 21.07 8.71 -44.70
CA VAL A 448 21.59 7.39 -44.34
C VAL A 448 20.73 6.71 -43.29
N LEU A 449 20.70 5.38 -43.33
CA LEU A 449 20.42 4.61 -42.12
C LEU A 449 21.68 4.65 -41.26
N THR A 450 21.54 5.13 -40.03
CA THR A 450 22.68 5.40 -39.16
C THR A 450 23.45 4.12 -38.80
N PRO A 451 24.78 4.04 -39.04
CA PRO A 451 25.58 2.85 -38.72
C PRO A 451 26.00 2.76 -37.25
N HIS A 452 25.75 3.83 -36.50
CA HIS A 452 26.01 3.98 -35.07
C HIS A 452 25.10 5.10 -34.52
N THR A 453 24.89 5.10 -33.21
CA THR A 453 24.02 6.06 -32.50
C THR A 453 24.67 7.42 -32.19
N SER A 454 25.88 7.65 -32.71
CA SER A 454 26.67 8.88 -32.49
C SER A 454 26.06 10.13 -33.11
N ASN A 455 25.14 9.98 -34.07
CA ASN A 455 24.37 11.10 -34.61
C ASN A 455 23.60 11.86 -33.50
N GLY A 456 23.22 11.16 -32.43
CA GLY A 456 22.59 11.76 -31.26
C GLY A 456 23.53 12.65 -30.44
N GLN A 457 24.83 12.34 -30.39
CA GLN A 457 25.80 13.05 -29.55
C GLN A 457 25.88 14.53 -29.93
N VAL A 458 26.06 14.82 -31.22
CA VAL A 458 26.18 16.20 -31.70
C VAL A 458 24.86 16.96 -31.55
N ARG A 459 23.73 16.29 -31.76
CA ARG A 459 22.39 16.86 -31.54
C ARG A 459 22.15 17.21 -30.09
N GLU A 460 22.65 16.41 -29.16
CA GLU A 460 22.53 16.69 -27.73
C GLU A 460 23.38 17.90 -27.33
N MET A 461 24.61 17.99 -27.85
CA MET A 461 25.47 19.16 -27.65
C MET A 461 24.83 20.44 -28.16
N GLU A 462 24.20 20.41 -29.35
CA GLU A 462 23.54 21.58 -29.95
C GLU A 462 22.34 22.11 -29.15
N LYS A 463 21.78 21.33 -28.20
CA LYS A 463 20.74 21.82 -27.28
C LYS A 463 21.27 22.84 -26.26
N GLY A 464 22.58 22.89 -26.04
CA GLY A 464 23.24 23.87 -25.17
C GLY A 464 23.02 23.67 -23.66
N LYS A 465 22.50 22.53 -23.22
CA LYS A 465 22.28 22.24 -21.79
C LYS A 465 23.44 21.42 -21.23
N LEU A 466 24.26 22.03 -20.37
CA LEU A 466 25.39 21.40 -19.69
C LEU A 466 25.11 21.24 -18.18
N PRO A 467 25.70 20.22 -17.50
CA PRO A 467 26.48 19.13 -18.07
C PRO A 467 25.63 18.14 -18.86
N ILE A 468 26.20 17.50 -19.87
CA ILE A 468 25.51 16.48 -20.67
C ILE A 468 25.88 15.11 -20.11
N ARG A 469 24.90 14.34 -19.64
CA ARG A 469 25.03 12.91 -19.31
C ARG A 469 23.94 12.15 -20.04
N MET A 470 24.24 11.66 -21.24
CA MET A 470 23.25 10.96 -22.07
C MET A 470 23.68 9.54 -22.41
N ILE A 471 22.69 8.67 -22.56
CA ILE A 471 22.85 7.36 -23.18
C ILE A 471 21.82 7.21 -24.32
N ASN A 472 22.28 7.11 -25.56
CA ASN A 472 21.41 6.87 -26.72
C ASN A 472 21.42 5.38 -27.02
N ILE A 473 20.24 4.75 -27.02
CA ILE A 473 20.09 3.33 -27.36
C ILE A 473 19.11 3.23 -28.52
N ALA A 474 19.61 2.83 -29.68
CA ALA A 474 18.82 2.79 -30.91
C ALA A 474 19.29 1.69 -31.87
N LYS A 475 18.49 1.45 -32.90
CA LYS A 475 18.85 0.56 -34.00
C LYS A 475 19.90 1.23 -34.87
N CYS A 476 20.87 0.43 -35.30
CA CYS A 476 21.94 0.80 -36.21
C CYS A 476 21.98 -0.20 -37.36
N TYR A 477 22.47 0.27 -38.51
CA TYR A 477 22.36 -0.46 -39.77
C TYR A 477 23.71 -0.51 -40.48
N ARG A 478 24.16 -1.71 -40.85
CA ARG A 478 25.43 -1.94 -41.59
C ARG A 478 25.24 -3.02 -42.63
N ARG A 479 25.99 -2.97 -43.73
CA ARG A 479 25.88 -3.97 -44.83
C ARG A 479 26.65 -5.27 -44.54
N GLN A 480 26.58 -5.77 -43.31
CA GLN A 480 27.32 -6.95 -42.85
C GLN A 480 26.33 -8.02 -42.39
N SER A 481 26.58 -9.28 -42.75
CA SER A 481 25.72 -10.41 -42.37
C SER A 481 26.55 -11.70 -42.28
N ASP A 482 26.85 -12.13 -41.06
CA ASP A 482 27.51 -13.39 -40.72
C ASP A 482 27.07 -13.87 -39.32
N VAL A 483 27.76 -14.85 -38.73
CA VAL A 483 27.42 -15.41 -37.40
C VAL A 483 27.52 -14.36 -36.27
N SER A 484 28.35 -13.34 -36.46
CA SER A 484 28.65 -12.27 -35.50
C SER A 484 28.11 -10.89 -35.91
N HIS A 485 27.66 -10.73 -37.16
CA HIS A 485 27.14 -9.47 -37.70
C HIS A 485 25.76 -9.65 -38.30
N VAL A 486 24.86 -8.69 -38.05
CA VAL A 486 23.54 -8.61 -38.66
C VAL A 486 23.31 -7.23 -39.28
N PRO A 487 22.50 -7.11 -40.34
CA PRO A 487 22.31 -5.83 -41.01
C PRO A 487 21.64 -4.76 -40.15
N MET A 488 20.90 -5.17 -39.12
CA MET A 488 20.28 -4.30 -38.12
C MET A 488 20.58 -4.85 -36.73
N PHE A 489 21.16 -4.02 -35.87
CA PHE A 489 21.47 -4.34 -34.48
C PHE A 489 21.19 -3.14 -33.58
N HIS A 490 21.26 -3.30 -32.26
CA HIS A 490 21.13 -2.18 -31.33
C HIS A 490 22.49 -1.76 -30.82
N GLN A 491 22.78 -0.47 -30.90
CA GLN A 491 23.94 0.12 -30.27
C GLN A 491 23.48 1.01 -29.13
N PHE A 492 24.24 1.01 -28.04
CA PHE A 492 24.13 2.04 -27.03
C PHE A 492 25.41 2.84 -26.95
N GLU A 493 25.24 4.15 -26.90
CA GLU A 493 26.33 5.10 -26.77
C GLU A 493 26.09 6.07 -25.65
N GLY A 494 27.11 6.26 -24.82
CA GLY A 494 27.10 7.29 -23.80
C GLY A 494 27.95 8.49 -24.21
N LEU A 495 27.52 9.66 -23.75
CA LEU A 495 28.27 10.91 -23.82
C LEU A 495 28.21 11.60 -22.47
N TYR A 496 29.38 11.93 -21.93
CA TYR A 496 29.52 12.78 -20.75
C TYR A 496 30.37 14.00 -21.07
N ILE A 497 29.81 15.20 -20.93
CA ILE A 497 30.52 16.48 -21.12
C ILE A 497 30.29 17.36 -19.89
N ASP A 498 31.38 17.85 -19.32
CA ASP A 498 31.42 18.69 -18.13
C ASP A 498 32.77 19.42 -18.05
N TYR A 499 32.98 20.18 -16.98
CA TYR A 499 34.30 20.73 -16.66
C TYR A 499 35.26 19.64 -16.16
N HIS A 500 36.49 19.64 -16.66
CA HIS A 500 37.59 18.80 -16.17
C HIS A 500 37.32 17.28 -16.15
N VAL A 501 36.56 16.76 -17.11
CA VAL A 501 36.40 15.32 -17.32
C VAL A 501 37.73 14.69 -17.77
N SER A 502 38.08 13.56 -17.16
CA SER A 502 39.33 12.83 -17.38
C SER A 502 39.11 11.38 -17.80
N ILE A 503 40.17 10.73 -18.28
CA ILE A 503 40.19 9.28 -18.55
C ILE A 503 39.88 8.47 -17.28
N GLY A 504 40.22 9.00 -16.09
CA GLY A 504 39.85 8.39 -14.80
C GLY A 504 38.34 8.29 -14.62
N ASN A 505 37.59 9.32 -15.05
CA ASN A 505 36.13 9.29 -15.03
C ASN A 505 35.57 8.26 -16.02
N LEU A 506 36.12 8.22 -17.25
CA LEU A 506 35.76 7.23 -18.26
C LEU A 506 35.92 5.80 -17.72
N LYS A 507 37.09 5.50 -17.17
CA LYS A 507 37.37 4.17 -16.60
C LYS A 507 36.43 3.86 -15.42
N GLY A 508 36.17 4.83 -14.55
CA GLY A 508 35.26 4.67 -13.41
C GLY A 508 33.83 4.30 -13.83
N VAL A 509 33.31 4.94 -14.87
CA VAL A 509 31.99 4.62 -15.44
C VAL A 509 31.96 3.19 -16.00
N PHE A 510 33.03 2.75 -16.65
CA PHE A 510 33.10 1.39 -17.19
C PHE A 510 33.24 0.33 -16.11
N ASP A 511 34.08 0.56 -15.10
CA ASP A 511 34.19 -0.34 -13.96
C ASP A 511 32.84 -0.49 -13.25
N PHE A 512 32.12 0.62 -13.06
CA PHE A 512 30.77 0.61 -12.49
C PHE A 512 29.80 -0.21 -13.35
N PHE A 513 29.72 0.05 -14.67
CA PHE A 513 28.83 -0.69 -15.56
C PHE A 513 29.16 -2.17 -15.59
N VAL A 514 30.44 -2.52 -15.77
CA VAL A 514 30.88 -3.91 -15.91
C VAL A 514 30.64 -4.72 -14.64
N GLN A 515 30.87 -4.13 -13.46
CA GLN A 515 30.60 -4.82 -12.20
C GLN A 515 29.10 -5.05 -11.97
N ASN A 516 28.26 -4.08 -12.31
CA ASN A 516 26.80 -4.21 -12.14
C ASN A 516 26.17 -5.14 -13.18
N PHE A 517 26.64 -5.12 -14.42
CA PHE A 517 26.04 -5.89 -15.52
C PHE A 517 26.57 -7.33 -15.60
N TYR A 518 27.87 -7.53 -15.38
CA TYR A 518 28.51 -8.85 -15.51
C TYR A 518 28.89 -9.49 -14.16
N GLY A 519 28.84 -8.74 -13.05
CA GLY A 519 29.18 -9.19 -11.71
C GLY A 519 30.47 -8.60 -11.12
N GLU A 520 30.62 -8.66 -9.80
CA GLU A 520 31.64 -7.92 -9.04
C GLU A 520 33.10 -8.26 -9.40
N LYS A 521 33.37 -9.49 -9.86
CA LYS A 521 34.73 -9.97 -10.18
C LYS A 521 35.21 -9.56 -11.58
N ARG A 522 34.38 -8.84 -12.32
CA ARG A 522 34.62 -8.48 -13.72
C ARG A 522 35.38 -7.16 -13.77
N LYS A 523 36.40 -7.08 -14.64
CA LYS A 523 37.33 -5.95 -14.73
C LYS A 523 37.41 -5.44 -16.16
N THR A 524 37.61 -4.13 -16.28
CA THR A 524 37.83 -3.45 -17.56
C THR A 524 39.31 -3.19 -17.83
N ARG A 525 39.68 -3.19 -19.11
CA ARG A 525 41.00 -2.81 -19.62
C ARG A 525 40.81 -1.88 -20.81
N LEU A 526 41.50 -0.74 -20.78
CA LEU A 526 41.57 0.19 -21.91
C LEU A 526 42.82 -0.13 -22.72
N ARG A 527 42.67 -0.36 -24.02
CA ARG A 527 43.75 -0.57 -24.97
C ARG A 527 43.74 0.60 -25.97
N PRO A 528 44.88 1.30 -26.18
CA PRO A 528 44.93 2.39 -27.16
C PRO A 528 44.44 1.93 -28.53
N TYR A 529 43.61 2.76 -29.15
CA TYR A 529 43.09 2.57 -30.50
C TYR A 529 42.88 3.94 -31.15
N HIS A 530 42.34 3.99 -32.37
CA HIS A 530 42.10 5.22 -33.10
C HIS A 530 40.65 5.29 -33.63
N PHE A 531 39.89 6.29 -33.16
CA PHE A 531 38.61 6.69 -33.73
C PHE A 531 38.66 8.17 -34.10
N GLN A 532 38.03 8.57 -35.22
CA GLN A 532 38.13 9.95 -35.73
C GLN A 532 37.51 11.00 -34.79
N PHE A 533 36.48 10.61 -34.02
CA PHE A 533 35.71 11.51 -33.16
C PHE A 533 36.21 11.55 -31.71
N THR A 534 37.28 10.82 -31.36
CA THR A 534 37.86 10.83 -30.00
C THR A 534 39.38 10.88 -30.03
N GLU A 535 39.97 11.63 -29.09
CA GLU A 535 41.42 11.68 -28.87
C GLU A 535 41.74 12.05 -27.41
N PRO A 536 42.40 11.17 -26.62
CA PRO A 536 42.83 9.82 -26.96
C PRO A 536 41.66 8.83 -27.08
N SER A 537 41.86 7.81 -27.91
CA SER A 537 40.92 6.74 -28.24
C SER A 537 41.33 5.38 -27.64
N PHE A 538 40.34 4.56 -27.26
CA PHE A 538 40.52 3.26 -26.62
C PHE A 538 39.53 2.21 -27.10
N GLU A 539 40.00 0.98 -27.29
CA GLU A 539 39.16 -0.21 -27.25
C GLU A 539 39.04 -0.69 -25.79
N VAL A 540 37.84 -1.09 -25.40
CA VAL A 540 37.50 -1.54 -24.05
C VAL A 540 37.38 -3.05 -24.06
N ASP A 541 38.22 -3.72 -23.28
CA ASP A 541 38.13 -5.15 -23.04
C ASP A 541 37.57 -5.44 -21.65
N ILE A 542 36.82 -6.53 -21.53
CA ILE A 542 36.41 -7.13 -20.27
C ILE A 542 37.16 -8.45 -20.05
N ASN A 543 37.57 -8.76 -18.82
CA ASN A 543 38.19 -10.07 -18.56
C ASN A 543 37.18 -11.20 -18.88
N CYS A 544 37.58 -12.47 -18.93
CA CYS A 544 36.69 -13.59 -19.23
C CYS A 544 35.92 -14.06 -17.99
N GLY A 545 34.62 -14.36 -18.10
CA GLY A 545 33.77 -14.74 -16.95
C GLY A 545 34.17 -16.05 -16.27
N ILE A 546 34.87 -16.93 -17.00
CA ILE A 546 35.27 -18.25 -16.52
C ILE A 546 36.65 -18.20 -15.86
N CYS A 547 37.66 -17.66 -16.56
CA CYS A 547 39.05 -17.67 -16.07
C CYS A 547 39.49 -16.35 -15.40
N LEU A 548 38.62 -15.34 -15.40
CA LEU A 548 38.83 -14.02 -14.78
C LEU A 548 40.13 -13.30 -15.24
N GLY A 549 40.57 -13.55 -16.47
CA GLY A 549 41.75 -12.91 -17.05
C GLY A 549 42.98 -13.81 -17.18
N LYS A 550 42.93 -15.06 -16.72
CA LYS A 550 44.05 -16.01 -16.79
C LYS A 550 44.28 -16.62 -18.18
N GLY A 551 43.30 -16.52 -19.08
CA GLY A 551 43.27 -17.28 -20.32
C GLY A 551 42.62 -18.66 -20.13
N CYS A 552 41.80 -19.08 -21.09
CA CYS A 552 41.21 -20.43 -21.13
C CYS A 552 40.89 -20.81 -22.58
N LYS A 553 40.46 -22.06 -22.81
CA LYS A 553 40.12 -22.56 -24.16
C LYS A 553 39.09 -21.69 -24.88
N LEU A 554 38.17 -21.04 -24.15
CA LEU A 554 37.14 -20.17 -24.73
C LEU A 554 37.70 -18.81 -25.18
N CYS A 555 38.30 -18.05 -24.24
CA CYS A 555 38.72 -16.67 -24.53
C CYS A 555 40.14 -16.54 -25.10
N LYS A 556 40.95 -17.61 -25.05
CA LYS A 556 42.37 -17.68 -25.41
C LYS A 556 43.28 -16.76 -24.57
N SER A 557 43.04 -15.45 -24.57
CA SER A 557 43.88 -14.41 -23.94
C SER A 557 43.43 -13.98 -22.54
N GLY A 558 42.24 -14.42 -22.10
CA GLY A 558 41.66 -13.97 -20.83
C GLY A 558 40.76 -12.74 -20.95
N TRP A 559 40.69 -12.10 -22.12
CA TRP A 559 39.99 -10.83 -22.33
C TRP A 559 39.14 -10.87 -23.59
N LEU A 560 38.00 -10.17 -23.56
CA LEU A 560 37.03 -10.08 -24.64
C LEU A 560 36.75 -8.60 -24.92
N GLU A 561 36.77 -8.22 -26.19
CA GLU A 561 36.49 -6.86 -26.63
C GLU A 561 34.99 -6.54 -26.50
N LEU A 562 34.68 -5.45 -25.79
CA LEU A 562 33.33 -4.94 -25.54
C LEU A 562 32.93 -3.84 -26.53
N GLY A 563 33.89 -2.98 -26.90
CA GLY A 563 33.75 -2.00 -27.97
C GLY A 563 34.58 -0.74 -27.72
N GLY A 564 34.24 0.36 -28.39
CA GLY A 564 35.07 1.57 -28.43
C GLY A 564 34.70 2.64 -27.40
N ALA A 565 35.69 3.47 -27.05
CA ALA A 565 35.56 4.63 -26.17
C ALA A 565 36.67 5.66 -26.39
N GLY A 566 36.50 6.87 -25.89
CA GLY A 566 37.57 7.86 -25.89
C GLY A 566 37.14 9.24 -25.40
N MET A 567 38.11 10.13 -25.25
CA MET A 567 37.84 11.54 -24.95
C MET A 567 37.35 12.23 -26.22
N VAL A 568 36.27 13.00 -26.17
CA VAL A 568 35.66 13.61 -27.37
C VAL A 568 36.63 14.57 -28.04
N HIS A 569 36.84 14.42 -29.35
CA HIS A 569 37.79 15.22 -30.10
C HIS A 569 37.34 16.71 -30.14
N PRO A 570 38.25 17.70 -30.01
CA PRO A 570 37.89 19.12 -30.00
C PRO A 570 37.06 19.59 -31.21
N ASN A 571 37.31 19.05 -32.40
CA ASN A 571 36.50 19.35 -33.61
C ASN A 571 35.03 18.93 -33.45
N VAL A 572 34.77 17.81 -32.75
CA VAL A 572 33.42 17.30 -32.51
C VAL A 572 32.70 18.16 -31.47
N LEU A 573 33.40 18.61 -30.43
CA LEU A 573 32.87 19.60 -29.48
C LEU A 573 32.50 20.91 -30.17
N LYS A 574 33.39 21.44 -31.03
CA LYS A 574 33.11 22.63 -31.85
C LYS A 574 31.91 22.43 -32.78
N ALA A 575 31.80 21.28 -33.45
CA ALA A 575 30.65 20.94 -34.28
C ALA A 575 29.33 20.87 -33.48
N GLY A 576 29.41 20.48 -32.20
CA GLY A 576 28.32 20.51 -31.22
C GLY A 576 28.07 21.86 -30.56
N LYS A 577 28.78 22.93 -30.97
CA LYS A 577 28.71 24.28 -30.38
C LYS A 577 29.15 24.37 -28.92
N ILE A 578 30.08 23.50 -28.52
CA ILE A 578 30.70 23.52 -27.18
C ILE A 578 32.14 24.02 -27.30
N ASN A 579 32.54 24.91 -26.40
CA ASN A 579 33.91 25.45 -26.36
C ASN A 579 34.88 24.40 -25.75
N PRO A 580 35.82 23.83 -26.53
CA PRO A 580 36.74 22.81 -26.04
C PRO A 580 37.81 23.35 -25.08
N ASP A 581 38.00 24.67 -25.01
CA ASP A 581 38.93 25.29 -24.06
C ASP A 581 38.35 25.35 -22.63
N GLU A 582 37.01 25.28 -22.52
CA GLU A 582 36.29 25.32 -21.24
C GLU A 582 35.78 23.93 -20.82
N TYR A 583 35.27 23.16 -21.78
CA TYR A 583 34.63 21.87 -21.53
C TYR A 583 35.35 20.74 -22.25
N ASN A 584 35.34 19.58 -21.64
CA ASN A 584 35.76 18.34 -22.27
C ASN A 584 34.81 17.21 -21.90
N GLY A 585 35.05 16.02 -22.42
CA GLY A 585 34.15 14.91 -22.19
C GLY A 585 34.66 13.62 -22.77
N PHE A 586 33.91 12.55 -22.53
CA PHE A 586 34.16 11.26 -23.16
C PHE A 586 32.91 10.70 -23.79
N ALA A 587 33.11 9.84 -24.78
CA ALA A 587 32.06 9.06 -25.40
C ALA A 587 32.46 7.57 -25.46
N PHE A 588 31.46 6.70 -25.56
CA PHE A 588 31.65 5.26 -25.73
C PHE A 588 30.48 4.66 -26.49
N GLY A 589 30.70 3.52 -27.15
CA GLY A 589 29.68 2.88 -27.97
C GLY A 589 29.85 1.38 -28.08
N TRP A 590 28.85 0.63 -27.63
CA TRP A 590 28.86 -0.83 -27.57
C TRP A 590 27.58 -1.42 -28.16
N GLY A 591 27.68 -2.58 -28.79
CA GLY A 591 26.52 -3.34 -29.27
C GLY A 591 25.75 -3.96 -28.10
N ALA A 592 24.44 -3.74 -28.02
CA ALA A 592 23.61 -4.25 -26.94
C ALA A 592 23.54 -5.79 -26.98
N GLU A 593 23.40 -6.37 -28.18
CA GLU A 593 23.39 -7.81 -28.40
C GLU A 593 24.69 -8.45 -27.93
N ARG A 594 25.83 -7.95 -28.43
CA ARG A 594 27.16 -8.48 -28.06
C ARG A 594 27.42 -8.35 -26.56
N THR A 595 27.07 -7.20 -25.97
CA THR A 595 27.17 -6.97 -24.52
C THR A 595 26.38 -8.02 -23.74
N TYR A 596 25.14 -8.32 -24.16
CA TYR A 596 24.31 -9.31 -23.49
C TYR A 596 24.79 -10.75 -23.71
N MET A 597 25.22 -11.09 -24.93
CA MET A 597 25.74 -12.43 -25.27
C MET A 597 26.99 -12.80 -24.44
N MET A 598 27.78 -11.80 -24.03
CA MET A 598 28.95 -12.00 -23.17
C MET A 598 28.60 -12.21 -21.68
N LYS A 599 27.33 -12.10 -21.30
CA LYS A 599 26.87 -12.34 -19.93
C LYS A 599 26.96 -13.85 -19.62
N SER A 600 27.41 -14.17 -18.41
CA SER A 600 27.55 -15.56 -17.98
C SER A 600 26.20 -16.27 -17.96
N GLY A 601 26.12 -17.43 -18.59
CA GLY A 601 24.90 -18.25 -18.65
C GLY A 601 24.08 -18.08 -19.94
N THR A 602 24.31 -17.01 -20.72
CA THR A 602 23.53 -16.71 -21.93
C THR A 602 23.79 -17.69 -23.08
N GLN A 603 24.98 -18.32 -23.17
CA GLN A 603 25.33 -19.38 -24.14
C GLN A 603 24.84 -19.13 -25.60
N LEU A 604 24.97 -17.90 -26.10
CA LEU A 604 24.64 -17.55 -27.49
C LEU A 604 25.91 -17.41 -28.31
N ASP A 605 26.06 -18.25 -29.33
CA ASP A 605 27.19 -18.27 -30.27
C ASP A 605 26.86 -17.69 -31.65
N ASP A 606 25.58 -17.45 -31.95
CA ASP A 606 25.10 -16.86 -33.20
C ASP A 606 24.12 -15.70 -32.94
N ILE A 607 24.50 -14.48 -33.35
CA ILE A 607 23.69 -13.28 -33.14
C ILE A 607 22.38 -13.31 -33.95
N ARG A 608 22.33 -14.06 -35.06
CA ARG A 608 21.15 -14.10 -35.95
C ARG A 608 19.95 -14.75 -35.29
N LEU A 609 20.17 -15.61 -34.29
CA LEU A 609 19.11 -16.21 -33.48
C LEU A 609 18.21 -15.15 -32.81
N LEU A 610 18.78 -13.98 -32.49
CA LEU A 610 18.06 -12.85 -31.90
C LEU A 610 17.05 -12.19 -32.85
N TYR A 611 17.10 -12.45 -34.15
CA TYR A 611 16.22 -11.83 -35.15
C TYR A 611 15.37 -12.82 -35.93
N ASN A 612 15.65 -14.13 -35.79
CA ASN A 612 14.85 -15.18 -36.42
C ASN A 612 13.44 -15.30 -35.82
N ASN A 613 13.22 -14.77 -34.60
CA ASN A 613 11.96 -14.85 -33.85
C ASN A 613 11.44 -16.30 -33.69
N ASP A 614 12.34 -17.25 -33.50
CA ASP A 614 11.97 -18.65 -33.22
C ASP A 614 11.38 -18.75 -31.81
N LEU A 615 10.12 -19.17 -31.68
CA LEU A 615 9.45 -19.28 -30.38
C LEU A 615 10.20 -20.22 -29.41
N ARG A 616 10.81 -21.30 -29.92
CA ARG A 616 11.57 -22.25 -29.09
C ARG A 616 12.83 -21.61 -28.50
N PHE A 617 13.37 -20.61 -29.19
CA PHE A 617 14.48 -19.82 -28.71
C PHE A 617 14.01 -18.78 -27.69
N LEU A 618 12.94 -18.06 -28.01
CA LEU A 618 12.42 -17.01 -27.16
C LEU A 618 11.96 -17.55 -25.81
N GLU A 619 11.23 -18.66 -25.77
CA GLU A 619 10.69 -19.29 -24.56
C GLU A 619 11.76 -19.79 -23.55
N GLN A 620 13.05 -19.75 -23.89
CA GLN A 620 14.15 -20.10 -22.98
C GLN A 620 14.54 -18.96 -22.02
N PHE A 621 14.06 -17.73 -22.27
CA PHE A 621 14.40 -16.51 -21.54
C PHE A 621 13.14 -15.84 -20.97
#